data_AF-A0A1I6P159-F1
#
_entry.id   AF-A0A1I6P159-F1
#
_cell.length_a   1.000
_cell.length_b   1.000
_cell.length_c   1.000
_cell.angle_alpha   90.00
_cell.angle_beta   90.00
_cell.angle_gamma   90.00
#
_symmetry.space_group_name_H-M   'P 1'
#
loop_
_entity.id
_entity.type
_entity.pdbx_description
1 polymer ?
#
loop_
_entity_poly.entity_id
_entity_poly.type
_entity_poly.pdbx_seq_one_letter_code
_entity_poly.pdbx_strand_id
1 'polypeptide(L)'
;MGHPKSLRNMLYRSFGAKNFGVFWHYWNPIFGYYLGKLVFKPLRRYMPARLSLVFTFVFCGFIHDLVVLSIRGRMSYFFMIWFLFMAVGVLISRWLKHDLSRLPWLFRATYNLSYIGLTFYTASYVDYAISVLW
;
A
#
# COMPACT_ATOMS: atom_id res chain seq x y z
N MET A 1 -17.09 13.11 -7.17
CA MET A 1 -16.40 11.81 -7.37
C MET A 1 -17.39 10.92 -8.09
N GLY A 2 -17.08 10.45 -9.31
CA GLY A 2 -18.09 9.81 -10.18
C GLY A 2 -17.94 10.09 -11.68
N HIS A 3 -16.93 10.88 -12.07
CA HIS A 3 -16.61 11.06 -13.48
C HIS A 3 -15.96 9.78 -14.05
N PRO A 4 -16.32 9.30 -15.26
CA PRO A 4 -15.79 8.06 -15.84
C PRO A 4 -14.25 8.00 -15.89
N LYS A 5 -13.61 9.16 -16.06
CA LYS A 5 -12.15 9.31 -16.09
C LYS A 5 -11.48 9.29 -14.69
N SER A 6 -12.24 9.15 -13.60
CA SER A 6 -11.70 9.21 -12.23
C SER A 6 -10.70 8.10 -11.97
N LEU A 7 -11.04 6.85 -12.30
CA LEU A 7 -10.15 5.69 -12.12
C LEU A 7 -8.87 5.86 -12.96
N ARG A 8 -9.01 6.24 -14.23
CA ARG A 8 -7.88 6.51 -15.12
C ARG A 8 -6.94 7.58 -14.55
N ASN A 9 -7.51 8.68 -14.05
CA ASN A 9 -6.72 9.77 -13.49
C ASN A 9 -6.04 9.37 -12.18
N MET A 10 -6.70 8.56 -11.34
CA MET A 10 -6.11 7.99 -10.13
C MET A 10 -4.90 7.12 -10.46
N LEU A 11 -5.05 6.16 -11.37
CA LEU A 11 -3.96 5.27 -11.78
C LEU A 11 -2.82 6.05 -12.42
N TYR A 12 -3.12 6.95 -13.36
CA TYR A 12 -2.10 7.77 -14.02
C TYR A 12 -1.28 8.61 -13.03
N ARG A 13 -1.95 9.20 -12.02
CA ARG A 13 -1.28 10.00 -10.98
C ARG A 13 -0.54 9.13 -9.97
N SER A 14 -1.06 7.95 -9.65
CA SER A 14 -0.42 7.01 -8.72
C SER A 14 0.90 6.51 -9.30
N PHE A 15 0.87 5.91 -10.49
CA PHE A 15 2.09 5.44 -11.15
C PHE A 15 3.06 6.59 -11.45
N GLY A 16 2.53 7.75 -11.85
CA GLY A 16 3.32 8.95 -12.07
C GLY A 16 3.79 9.68 -10.81
N ALA A 17 3.56 9.15 -9.61
CA ALA A 17 3.89 9.83 -8.36
C ALA A 17 5.40 10.02 -8.21
N LYS A 18 5.80 11.18 -7.67
CA LYS A 18 7.21 11.52 -7.45
C LYS A 18 7.92 10.63 -6.44
N ASN A 19 7.18 9.91 -5.61
CA ASN A 19 7.71 8.91 -4.69
C ASN A 19 6.60 7.98 -4.19
N PHE A 20 7.01 6.91 -3.50
CA PHE A 20 6.10 5.86 -3.06
C PHE A 20 5.12 6.33 -1.98
N GLY A 21 5.47 7.34 -1.18
CA GLY A 21 4.52 7.94 -0.23
C GLY A 21 3.38 8.69 -0.93
N VAL A 22 3.67 9.39 -2.02
CA VAL A 22 2.67 10.13 -2.81
C VAL A 22 1.81 9.19 -3.66
N PHE A 23 2.34 8.05 -4.09
CA PHE A 23 1.59 7.01 -4.82
C PHE A 23 0.26 6.68 -4.11
N TRP A 24 0.30 6.43 -2.81
CA TRP A 24 -0.87 6.06 -2.01
C TRP A 24 -1.90 7.17 -1.81
N HIS A 25 -1.51 8.43 -2.03
CA HIS A 25 -2.46 9.55 -2.00
C HIS A 25 -3.44 9.48 -3.20
N TYR A 26 -2.97 8.96 -4.34
CA TYR A 26 -3.76 8.88 -5.57
C TYR A 26 -4.38 7.52 -5.82
N TRP A 27 -3.82 6.43 -5.25
CA TRP A 27 -4.24 5.06 -5.55
C TRP A 27 -5.71 4.81 -5.23
N ASN A 28 -6.13 5.20 -4.02
CA ASN A 28 -7.52 5.15 -3.60
C ASN A 28 -7.77 6.23 -2.53
N PRO A 29 -8.07 7.47 -2.93
CA PRO A 29 -8.15 8.59 -2.00
C PRO A 29 -9.33 8.46 -1.03
N ILE A 30 -10.43 7.82 -1.45
CA ILE A 30 -11.60 7.60 -0.59
C ILE A 30 -11.22 6.63 0.53
N PHE A 31 -10.66 5.47 0.18
CA PHE A 31 -10.27 4.48 1.17
C PHE A 31 -9.14 4.99 2.07
N GLY A 32 -8.15 5.69 1.49
CA GLY A 32 -7.08 6.34 2.23
C GLY A 32 -7.58 7.39 3.23
N TYR A 33 -8.62 8.16 2.88
CA TYR A 33 -9.24 9.11 3.81
C TYR A 33 -9.87 8.42 5.02
N TYR A 34 -10.64 7.35 4.80
CA TYR A 34 -11.27 6.61 5.90
C TYR A 34 -10.25 5.90 6.79
N LEU A 35 -9.24 5.25 6.22
CA LEU A 35 -8.12 4.70 6.98
C LEU A 35 -7.40 5.78 7.80
N GLY A 36 -7.17 6.95 7.19
CA GLY A 36 -6.59 8.10 7.88
C GLY A 36 -7.41 8.56 9.08
N LYS A 37 -8.73 8.66 8.91
CA LYS A 37 -9.67 9.16 9.93
C LYS A 37 -9.94 8.14 11.04
N LEU A 38 -10.15 6.88 10.68
CA LEU A 38 -10.66 5.83 11.57
C LEU A 38 -9.56 4.95 12.17
N VAL A 39 -8.39 4.86 11.53
CA VAL A 39 -7.31 3.96 11.97
C VAL A 39 -6.07 4.77 12.34
N PHE A 40 -5.51 5.52 11.39
CA PHE A 40 -4.25 6.25 11.62
C PHE A 40 -4.39 7.30 12.73
N LYS A 41 -5.42 8.17 12.67
CA LYS A 41 -5.61 9.27 13.62
C LYS A 41 -5.83 8.76 15.06
N PRO A 42 -6.65 7.72 15.31
CA PRO A 42 -6.72 7.10 16.63
C PRO A 42 -5.40 6.49 17.10
N LEU A 43 -4.71 5.72 16.24
CA LEU A 43 -3.42 5.10 16.59
C LEU A 43 -2.35 6.14 16.95
N ARG A 44 -2.35 7.29 16.29
CA ARG A 44 -1.41 8.39 16.57
C ARG A 44 -1.46 8.92 18.01
N ARG A 45 -2.55 8.68 18.74
CA ARG A 45 -2.67 9.05 20.16
C ARG A 45 -1.84 8.15 21.07
N TYR A 46 -1.55 6.92 20.64
CA TYR A 46 -0.89 5.91 21.46
C TYR A 46 0.53 5.56 20.98
N MET A 47 0.87 5.86 19.72
CA MET A 47 2.16 5.48 19.14
C MET A 47 2.73 6.51 18.15
N PRO A 48 4.06 6.47 17.89
CA PRO A 48 4.73 7.32 16.90
C PRO A 48 4.15 7.17 15.48
N ALA A 49 4.25 8.24 14.69
CA ALA A 49 3.61 8.32 13.37
C ALA A 49 4.06 7.23 12.39
N ARG A 50 5.31 6.78 12.49
CA ARG A 50 5.85 5.71 11.65
C ARG A 50 5.16 4.38 11.95
N LEU A 51 5.01 4.06 13.23
CA LEU A 51 4.30 2.84 13.66
C LEU A 51 2.80 2.93 13.32
N SER A 52 2.15 4.06 13.59
CA SER A 52 0.74 4.24 13.20
C SER A 52 0.51 4.01 11.71
N LEU A 53 1.46 4.43 10.86
CA LEU A 53 1.37 4.21 9.42
C LEU A 53 1.48 2.73 9.08
N VAL A 54 2.47 2.02 9.63
CA VAL A 54 2.63 0.57 9.41
C VAL A 54 1.38 -0.18 9.83
N PHE A 55 0.86 0.06 11.04
CA PHE A 55 -0.37 -0.56 11.51
C PHE A 55 -1.58 -0.23 10.63
N THR A 56 -1.68 0.99 10.11
CA THR A 56 -2.77 1.37 9.19
C THR A 56 -2.70 0.57 7.88
N PHE A 57 -1.50 0.35 7.34
CA PHE A 57 -1.29 -0.48 6.16
C PHE A 57 -1.59 -1.96 6.43
N VAL A 58 -1.08 -2.50 7.54
CA VAL A 58 -1.35 -3.89 7.94
C VAL A 58 -2.85 -4.11 8.15
N PHE A 59 -3.54 -3.20 8.83
CA PHE A 59 -5.00 -3.25 9.01
C PHE A 59 -5.75 -3.17 7.68
N CYS A 60 -5.27 -2.35 6.75
CA CYS A 60 -5.78 -2.32 5.38
C CYS A 60 -5.61 -3.69 4.70
N GLY A 61 -4.44 -4.33 4.78
CA GLY A 61 -4.22 -5.68 4.27
C GLY A 61 -5.14 -6.72 4.92
N PHE A 62 -5.31 -6.66 6.23
CA PHE A 62 -6.22 -7.54 6.98
C PHE A 62 -7.68 -7.45 6.49
N ILE A 63 -8.19 -6.25 6.18
CA ILE A 63 -9.52 -6.10 5.57
C ILE A 63 -9.61 -6.86 4.24
N HIS A 64 -8.56 -6.83 3.40
CA HIS A 64 -8.56 -7.56 2.14
C HIS A 64 -8.54 -9.08 2.38
N ASP A 65 -7.75 -9.55 3.34
CA ASP A 65 -7.71 -10.96 3.72
C ASP A 65 -9.07 -11.45 4.24
N LEU A 66 -9.81 -10.62 5.00
CA LEU A 66 -11.19 -10.92 5.42
C LEU A 66 -12.17 -11.03 4.24
N VAL A 67 -12.01 -10.20 3.22
CA VAL A 67 -12.80 -10.31 1.99
C VAL A 67 -12.48 -11.61 1.26
N VAL A 68 -11.19 -11.97 1.18
CA VAL A 68 -10.77 -13.26 0.60
C VAL A 68 -11.31 -14.44 1.39
N LEU A 69 -11.27 -14.39 2.72
CA LEU A 69 -11.85 -15.40 3.60
C LEU A 69 -13.35 -15.57 3.33
N SER A 70 -14.08 -14.47 3.19
CA SER A 70 -15.53 -14.49 2.92
C SER A 70 -15.88 -15.15 1.57
N ILE A 71 -14.98 -15.04 0.58
CA ILE A 71 -15.19 -15.59 -0.77
C ILE A 71 -14.66 -17.03 -0.90
N ARG A 72 -13.49 -17.32 -0.33
CA ARG A 72 -12.77 -18.60 -0.49
C ARG A 72 -12.99 -19.58 0.66
N GLY A 73 -13.55 -19.13 1.79
CA GLY A 73 -13.76 -19.94 3.00
C GLY A 73 -12.48 -20.29 3.75
N ARG A 74 -11.31 -19.78 3.34
CA ARG A 74 -10.01 -20.01 4.00
C ARG A 74 -9.28 -18.70 4.22
N MET A 75 -8.63 -18.58 5.39
CA MET A 75 -7.83 -17.41 5.70
C MET A 75 -6.54 -17.42 4.88
N SER A 76 -6.17 -16.28 4.34
CA SER A 76 -4.85 -16.02 3.76
C SER A 76 -4.25 -14.84 4.51
N TYR A 77 -2.92 -14.80 4.65
CA TYR A 77 -2.21 -13.68 5.27
C TYR A 77 -1.48 -12.84 4.21
N PHE A 78 -1.74 -13.13 2.94
CA PHE A 78 -1.04 -12.55 1.81
C PHE A 78 -1.14 -11.02 1.79
N PHE A 79 -2.35 -10.46 1.90
CA PHE A 79 -2.50 -9.01 1.81
C PHE A 79 -1.92 -8.31 3.03
N MET A 80 -2.04 -8.89 4.22
CA MET A 80 -1.42 -8.34 5.43
C MET A 80 0.11 -8.25 5.30
N ILE A 81 0.76 -9.31 4.81
CA ILE A 81 2.21 -9.37 4.56
C ILE A 81 2.61 -8.39 3.43
N TRP A 82 1.85 -8.36 2.34
CA TRP A 82 2.14 -7.49 1.21
C TRP A 82 2.04 -6.00 1.59
N PHE A 83 0.99 -5.61 2.30
CA PHE A 83 0.82 -4.23 2.76
C PHE A 83 1.87 -3.83 3.80
N LEU A 84 2.40 -4.78 4.60
CA LEU A 84 3.53 -4.53 5.48
C LEU A 84 4.77 -4.10 4.67
N PHE A 85 5.15 -4.86 3.63
CA PHE A 85 6.28 -4.51 2.78
C PHE A 85 6.07 -3.15 2.06
N MET A 86 4.85 -2.90 1.61
CA MET A 86 4.48 -1.61 1.01
C MET A 86 4.64 -0.45 2.00
N ALA A 87 4.26 -0.64 3.27
CA ALA A 87 4.42 0.36 4.33
C ALA A 87 5.90 0.69 4.59
N VAL A 88 6.76 -0.34 4.59
CA VAL A 88 8.21 -0.16 4.68
C VAL A 88 8.71 0.71 3.53
N GLY A 89 8.25 0.47 2.30
CA GLY A 89 8.57 1.31 1.14
C GLY A 89 8.19 2.78 1.31
N VAL A 90 7.00 3.03 1.88
CA VAL A 90 6.56 4.40 2.20
C VAL A 90 7.48 5.05 3.23
N LEU A 91 7.88 4.31 4.28
CA LEU A 91 8.78 4.82 5.30
C LEU A 91 10.18 5.09 4.75
N ILE A 92 10.75 4.18 3.96
CA ILE A 92 12.05 4.34 3.30
C ILE A 92 12.01 5.56 2.38
N SER A 93 10.98 5.67 1.54
CA SER A 93 10.79 6.80 0.64
C SER A 93 10.76 8.14 1.38
N ARG A 94 10.12 8.20 2.55
CA ARG A 94 10.08 9.41 3.40
C ARG A 94 11.43 9.68 4.06
N TRP A 95 12.11 8.64 4.55
CA TRP A 95 13.39 8.76 5.22
C TRP A 95 14.49 9.26 4.27
N LEU A 96 14.55 8.70 3.06
CA LEU A 96 15.47 9.12 2.00
C LEU A 96 15.09 10.47 1.37
N LYS A 97 13.95 11.06 1.73
CA LYS A 97 13.37 12.24 1.07
C LYS A 97 13.35 12.09 -0.46
N HIS A 98 13.05 10.87 -0.92
CA HIS A 98 13.17 10.50 -2.33
C HIS A 98 12.22 11.36 -3.19
N ASP A 99 12.74 11.92 -4.28
CA ASP A 99 11.98 12.78 -5.20
C ASP A 99 12.38 12.52 -6.66
N LEU A 100 11.48 11.87 -7.39
CA LEU A 100 11.61 11.56 -8.81
C LEU A 100 10.88 12.59 -9.70
N SER A 101 10.45 13.74 -9.16
CA SER A 101 9.66 14.75 -9.89
C SER A 101 10.31 15.24 -11.17
N ARG A 102 11.64 15.31 -11.20
CA ARG A 102 12.46 15.72 -12.36
C ARG A 102 12.51 14.68 -13.46
N LEU A 103 12.14 13.43 -13.19
CA LEU A 103 12.20 12.34 -14.16
C LEU A 103 10.89 12.22 -14.97
N PRO A 104 10.96 11.69 -16.21
CA PRO A 104 9.79 11.45 -17.04
C PRO A 104 8.76 10.55 -16.35
N TRP A 105 7.49 10.71 -16.73
CA TRP A 105 6.39 9.93 -16.15
C TRP A 105 6.62 8.43 -16.26
N LEU A 106 7.13 7.95 -17.40
CA LEU A 106 7.40 6.52 -17.62
C LEU A 106 8.40 5.96 -16.61
N PHE A 107 9.48 6.70 -16.33
CA PHE A 107 10.47 6.26 -15.34
C PHE A 107 9.86 6.15 -13.93
N ARG A 108 9.04 7.14 -13.54
CA ARG A 108 8.32 7.11 -12.26
C ARG A 108 7.33 5.94 -12.18
N ALA A 109 6.60 5.69 -13.27
CA ALA A 109 5.67 4.58 -13.37
C ALA A 109 6.39 3.24 -13.22
N THR A 110 7.50 3.04 -13.94
CA THR A 110 8.32 1.83 -13.84
C THR A 110 8.88 1.65 -12.44
N TYR A 111 9.36 2.72 -11.79
CA TYR A 111 9.87 2.66 -10.42
C TYR A 111 8.78 2.26 -9.41
N ASN A 112 7.61 2.91 -9.45
CA ASN A 112 6.52 2.58 -8.53
C ASN A 112 5.98 1.17 -8.80
N LEU A 113 5.85 0.79 -10.08
CA LEU A 113 5.37 -0.54 -10.47
C LEU A 113 6.36 -1.64 -10.12
N SER A 114 7.66 -1.43 -10.29
CA SER A 114 8.69 -2.41 -9.89
C SER A 114 8.69 -2.63 -8.38
N TYR A 115 8.48 -1.57 -7.59
CA TYR A 115 8.33 -1.69 -6.14
C TYR A 115 7.10 -2.53 -5.76
N ILE A 116 5.95 -2.27 -6.39
CA ILE A 116 4.73 -3.07 -6.19
C ILE A 116 4.96 -4.53 -6.59
N GLY A 117 5.58 -4.78 -7.74
CA GLY A 117 5.89 -6.12 -8.22
C GLY A 117 6.86 -6.88 -7.30
N LEU A 118 7.90 -6.21 -6.82
CA LEU A 118 8.88 -6.80 -5.90
C LEU A 118 8.25 -7.13 -4.54
N THR A 119 7.47 -6.21 -3.99
CA THR A 119 6.75 -6.46 -2.72
C THR A 119 5.68 -7.53 -2.87
N PHE A 120 5.03 -7.63 -4.02
CA PHE A 120 4.09 -8.70 -4.32
C PHE A 120 4.80 -10.06 -4.39
N TYR A 121 5.89 -10.15 -5.15
CA TYR A 121 6.68 -11.38 -5.27
C TYR A 121 7.21 -11.87 -3.91
N THR A 122 7.78 -10.95 -3.12
CA THR A 122 8.26 -11.27 -1.77
C THR A 122 7.14 -11.71 -0.84
N ALA A 123 5.99 -11.04 -0.87
CA ALA A 123 4.82 -11.47 -0.09
C ALA A 123 4.31 -12.86 -0.51
N SER A 124 4.27 -13.16 -1.81
CA SER A 124 3.87 -14.48 -2.32
C SER A 124 4.81 -15.58 -1.85
N TYR A 125 6.12 -15.30 -1.87
CA TYR A 125 7.12 -16.25 -1.38
C TYR A 125 6.96 -16.50 0.12
N VAL A 126 6.73 -15.46 0.91
CA VAL A 126 6.53 -15.59 2.36
C VAL A 126 5.22 -16.32 2.68
N ASP A 127 4.11 -16.00 2.01
CA ASP A 127 2.83 -16.69 2.18
C ASP A 127 2.95 -18.18 1.82
N TYR A 128 3.64 -18.49 0.71
CA TYR A 128 3.94 -19.87 0.34
C TYR A 128 4.76 -20.59 1.42
N ALA A 129 5.85 -19.98 1.90
CA ALA A 129 6.67 -20.55 2.96
C ALA A 129 5.88 -20.82 4.25
N ILE A 130 4.97 -19.91 4.64
CA ILE A 130 4.08 -20.10 5.80
C ILE A 130 3.13 -21.28 5.55
N SER A 131 2.55 -21.39 4.35
CA SER A 131 1.61 -22.46 4.00
C SER A 131 2.24 -23.86 3.90
N VAL A 132 3.57 -23.95 3.76
CA VAL A 132 4.30 -25.23 3.75
C VAL A 132 4.67 -25.67 5.17
N LEU A 133 4.79 -24.72 6.11
CA LEU A 133 5.19 -24.97 7.49
C LEU A 133 4.02 -25.34 8.42
N TRP A 134 2.77 -25.19 7.97
CA TRP A 134 1.53 -25.44 8.73
C TRP A 134 0.52 -26.19 7.88
#